data_AF-A0A2U1LZG6-F1
#
_entry.id   AF-A0A2U1LZG6-F1
#
_cell.length_a   1.000
_cell.length_b   1.000
_cell.length_c   1.000
_cell.angle_alpha   90.00
_cell.angle_beta   90.00
_cell.angle_gamma   90.00
#
_symmetry.space_group_name_H-M   'P 1'
#
loop_
_entity.id
_entity.type
_entity.pdbx_description
1 polymer ?
#
loop_
_entity_poly.entity_id
_entity_poly.type
_entity_poly.pdbx_seq_one_letter_code
_entity_poly.pdbx_strand_id
1 'polypeptide(L)'
;MANSDGHFTVNSAKRLMFNRAAVTNGWVMNWKGWAPLKCKILAWRASLDRLPTKMELIKRGVPLQHAMCTFCNSEDETLLHLFTGCPFSDEIWSRIQH
;
A
#
# COMPACT_ATOMS: atom_id res chain seq x y z
N MET A 1 1.81 -27.36 4.91
CA MET A 1 0.80 -26.93 5.90
C MET A 1 0.67 -27.90 7.07
N ALA A 2 1.27 -29.08 6.97
CA ALA A 2 1.38 -30.05 8.04
C ALA A 2 2.85 -30.26 8.43
N ASN A 3 3.09 -30.77 9.65
CA ASN A 3 4.35 -31.45 9.97
C ASN A 3 4.52 -32.69 9.06
N SER A 4 5.69 -33.34 9.13
CA SER A 4 5.98 -34.61 8.42
C SER A 4 4.88 -35.67 8.56
N ASP A 5 4.05 -35.57 9.61
CA ASP A 5 2.96 -36.49 9.94
C ASP A 5 1.59 -36.07 9.38
N GLY A 6 1.50 -35.04 8.52
CA GLY A 6 0.22 -34.63 7.91
C GLY A 6 -0.72 -33.81 8.81
N HIS A 7 -0.37 -33.61 10.09
CA HIS A 7 -1.17 -32.82 11.03
C HIS A 7 -0.94 -31.31 10.91
N PHE A 8 -2.03 -30.55 10.77
CA PHE A 8 -2.04 -29.10 10.91
C PHE A 8 -1.89 -28.72 12.38
N THR A 9 -0.95 -27.81 12.67
CA THR A 9 -0.83 -27.20 14.00
C THR A 9 -0.75 -25.69 13.89
N VAL A 10 -1.31 -24.99 14.87
CA VAL A 10 -1.17 -23.53 15.00
C VAL A 10 0.30 -23.12 14.98
N ASN A 11 1.20 -23.92 15.58
CA ASN A 11 2.64 -23.69 15.57
C ASN A 11 3.25 -23.77 14.14
N SER A 12 2.86 -24.76 13.35
CA SER A 12 3.31 -24.90 11.96
C SER A 12 2.80 -23.76 11.07
N ALA A 13 1.54 -23.33 11.26
CA ALA A 13 0.96 -22.20 10.55
C ALA A 13 1.63 -20.88 10.94
N LYS A 14 1.84 -20.67 12.25
CA LYS A 14 2.56 -19.50 12.80
C LYS A 14 3.96 -19.40 12.21
N ARG A 15 4.75 -20.47 12.25
CA ARG A 15 6.11 -20.49 11.69
C ARG A 15 6.13 -20.15 10.20
N LEU A 16 5.16 -20.66 9.44
CA LEU A 16 5.04 -20.36 8.02
C LEU A 16 4.67 -18.90 7.77
N MET A 17 3.78 -18.31 8.58
CA MET A 17 3.44 -16.88 8.53
C MET A 17 4.63 -15.99 8.89
N PHE A 18 5.42 -16.35 9.89
CA PHE A 18 6.64 -15.61 10.25
C PHE A 18 7.72 -15.71 9.16
N ASN A 19 7.92 -16.88 8.54
CA ASN A 19 8.82 -17.01 7.40
C ASN A 19 8.31 -16.34 6.12
N ARG A 20 6.98 -16.16 6.00
CA ARG A 20 6.33 -15.41 4.92
C ARG A 20 6.20 -13.92 5.19
N ALA A 21 6.56 -13.44 6.37
CA ALA A 21 6.69 -12.00 6.60
C ALA A 21 7.78 -11.52 5.65
N ALA A 22 7.34 -11.11 4.46
CA ALA A 22 8.16 -10.62 3.38
C ALA A 22 9.11 -9.57 3.94
N VAL A 23 10.30 -9.48 3.33
CA VAL A 23 11.22 -8.36 3.47
C VAL A 23 10.41 -7.07 3.56
N THR A 24 10.13 -6.62 4.77
CA THR A 24 9.55 -5.31 4.97
C THR A 24 10.71 -4.40 4.68
N ASN A 25 10.62 -3.59 3.62
CA ASN A 25 11.50 -2.45 3.47
C ASN A 25 11.62 -1.81 4.85
N GLY A 26 12.83 -1.76 5.41
CA GLY A 26 13.09 -1.42 6.83
C GLY A 26 12.71 0.01 7.23
N TRP A 27 11.88 0.67 6.41
CA TRP A 27 11.27 1.96 6.67
C TRP A 27 10.23 1.84 7.77
N VAL A 28 10.65 2.21 8.98
CA VAL A 28 9.75 2.42 10.11
C VAL A 28 9.21 3.84 10.03
N MET A 29 7.89 3.97 9.77
CA MET A 29 7.24 5.27 9.81
C MET A 29 7.33 5.87 11.22
N ASN A 30 7.85 7.10 11.33
CA ASN A 30 7.90 7.82 12.60
C ASN A 30 6.54 8.46 12.91
N TRP A 31 5.84 7.93 13.91
CA TRP A 31 4.52 8.40 14.31
C TRP A 31 4.63 9.70 15.10
N LYS A 32 4.57 10.83 14.41
CA LYS A 32 4.56 12.16 15.07
C LYS A 32 3.25 12.38 15.82
N GLY A 33 3.33 12.85 17.06
CA GLY A 33 2.17 13.06 17.93
C GLY A 33 1.18 14.10 17.41
N TRP A 34 1.69 15.16 16.76
CA TRP A 34 0.89 16.29 16.26
C TRP A 34 -0.03 15.93 15.08
N ALA A 35 0.30 14.88 14.32
CA ALA A 35 -0.49 14.51 13.15
C ALA A 35 -1.76 13.75 13.57
N PRO A 36 -2.93 14.10 12.99
CA PRO A 36 -4.16 13.36 13.23
C PRO A 36 -4.02 11.86 12.92
N LEU A 37 -4.69 11.01 13.70
CA LEU A 37 -4.60 9.55 13.56
C LEU A 37 -4.94 9.06 12.15
N LYS A 38 -5.94 9.67 11.51
CA LYS A 38 -6.35 9.33 10.14
C LYS A 38 -5.21 9.53 9.13
N CYS A 39 -4.47 10.64 9.24
CA CYS A 39 -3.33 10.93 8.36
C CYS A 39 -2.19 9.94 8.57
N LYS A 40 -1.92 9.56 9.82
CA LYS A 40 -0.88 8.58 10.15
C LYS A 40 -1.22 7.18 9.62
N ILE A 41 -2.48 6.75 9.76
CA ILE A 41 -2.95 5.48 9.20
C ILE A 41 -2.86 5.49 7.67
N LEU A 42 -3.26 6.59 7.03
CA LEU A 42 -3.15 6.75 5.58
C LEU A 42 -1.69 6.58 5.13
N ALA A 43 -0.77 7.30 5.78
CA ALA A 43 0.65 7.26 5.45
C ALA A 43 1.27 5.88 5.71
N TRP A 44 0.92 5.21 6.81
CA TRP A 44 1.39 3.85 7.10
C TRP A 44 0.90 2.82 6.09
N ARG A 45 -0.36 2.94 5.63
CA ARG A 45 -0.87 2.09 4.56
C ARG A 45 -0.17 2.40 3.24
N ALA A 46 0.14 3.67 2.99
CA ALA A 46 0.87 4.09 1.80
C ALA A 46 2.27 3.46 1.74
N SER A 47 3.02 3.47 2.84
CA SER A 47 4.38 2.89 2.89
C SER A 47 4.43 1.37 2.70
N LEU A 48 3.27 0.70 2.67
CA LEU A 48 3.15 -0.75 2.49
C LEU A 48 2.49 -1.12 1.16
N ASP A 49 2.26 -0.16 0.26
CA ASP A 49 1.45 -0.33 -0.96
C ASP A 49 0.06 -0.93 -0.66
N ARG A 50 -0.53 -0.51 0.48
CA ARG A 50 -1.82 -0.97 1.02
C ARG A 50 -2.98 -0.02 0.78
N LEU A 51 -2.76 1.02 -0.02
CA LEU A 51 -3.84 1.85 -0.54
C LEU A 51 -4.53 1.14 -1.71
N PRO A 52 -5.81 1.48 -1.99
CA PRO A 52 -6.57 0.89 -3.08
C PRO A 52 -6.33 1.64 -4.39
N THR A 53 -5.07 1.85 -4.78
CA THR A 53 -4.73 2.34 -6.12
C THR A 53 -5.12 1.29 -7.16
N LYS A 54 -5.49 1.68 -8.39
CA LYS A 54 -5.87 0.69 -9.42
C LYS A 54 -4.77 -0.36 -9.67
N MET A 55 -3.51 0.05 -9.68
CA MET A 55 -2.38 -0.89 -9.79
C MET A 55 -2.35 -1.91 -8.65
N GLU A 56 -2.59 -1.48 -7.41
CA GLU A 56 -2.56 -2.39 -6.26
C GLU A 56 -3.82 -3.25 -6.16
N LEU A 57 -4.96 -2.77 -6.67
CA LEU A 57 -6.19 -3.55 -6.80
C LEU A 57 -6.04 -4.67 -7.83
N ILE A 58 -5.47 -4.36 -9.01
CA ILE A 58 -5.18 -5.36 -10.05
C ILE A 58 -4.21 -6.42 -9.52
N LYS A 59 -3.13 -6.02 -8.82
CA LYS A 59 -2.19 -6.96 -8.17
C LYS A 59 -2.87 -7.89 -7.17
N ARG A 60 -3.98 -7.46 -6.55
CA ARG A 60 -4.77 -8.26 -5.59
C ARG A 60 -5.88 -9.08 -6.27
N GLY A 61 -5.96 -9.07 -7.60
CA GLY A 61 -6.92 -9.85 -8.36
C GLY A 61 -8.31 -9.20 -8.50
N VAL A 62 -8.44 -7.89 -8.23
CA VAL A 62 -9.68 -7.16 -8.51
C VAL A 62 -9.77 -6.93 -10.03
N PRO A 63 -10.85 -7.36 -10.69
CA PRO A 63 -10.98 -7.19 -12.14
C PRO A 63 -11.27 -5.71 -12.46
N LEU A 64 -10.26 -5.01 -12.98
CA LEU A 64 -10.38 -3.66 -13.53
C LEU A 64 -9.97 -3.70 -15.01
N GLN A 65 -10.64 -2.90 -15.84
CA GLN A 65 -10.37 -2.87 -17.28
C GLN A 65 -8.97 -2.32 -17.60
N HIS A 66 -8.50 -1.35 -16.82
CA HIS A 66 -7.19 -0.73 -16.96
C HIS A 66 -6.74 -0.10 -15.64
N ALA A 67 -5.44 0.19 -15.53
CA ALA A 67 -4.86 0.85 -14.38
C ALA A 67 -4.80 2.38 -14.50
N MET A 68 -5.13 2.95 -15.66
CA MET A 68 -5.06 4.39 -15.93
C MET A 68 -5.75 5.25 -14.85
N CYS A 69 -5.03 6.26 -14.36
CA CYS A 69 -5.46 7.23 -13.37
C CYS A 69 -6.70 8.00 -13.84
N THR A 70 -7.73 8.06 -13.00
CA THR A 70 -8.99 8.77 -13.33
C THR A 70 -8.87 10.28 -13.34
N PHE A 71 -7.83 10.82 -12.71
CA PHE A 71 -7.65 12.26 -12.58
C PHE A 71 -6.98 12.88 -13.81
N CYS A 72 -5.93 12.24 -14.33
CA CYS A 72 -5.17 12.76 -15.47
C CYS A 72 -5.42 11.99 -16.77
N ASN A 73 -5.92 10.75 -16.71
CA ASN A 73 -6.10 9.84 -17.86
C ASN A 73 -4.85 9.66 -18.74
N SER A 74 -3.64 9.83 -18.19
CA SER A 74 -2.39 9.78 -18.95
C SER A 74 -1.42 8.67 -18.52
N GLU A 75 -1.40 8.33 -17.23
CA GLU A 75 -0.52 7.30 -16.66
C GLU A 75 -1.29 6.34 -15.76
N ASP A 76 -0.68 5.21 -15.41
CA ASP A 76 -1.26 4.26 -14.47
C ASP A 76 -1.34 4.81 -13.04
N GLU A 77 -2.46 4.53 -12.38
CA GLU A 77 -2.71 4.94 -11.00
C GLU A 77 -1.87 4.09 -10.03
N THR A 78 -0.64 4.55 -9.80
CA THR A 78 0.24 4.09 -8.73
C THR A 78 0.14 5.03 -7.53
N LEU A 79 0.67 4.61 -6.39
CA LEU A 79 0.75 5.46 -5.21
C LEU A 79 1.56 6.74 -5.45
N LEU A 80 2.72 6.62 -6.10
CA LEU A 80 3.58 7.75 -6.44
C LEU A 80 2.89 8.70 -7.42
N HIS A 81 2.27 8.17 -8.46
CA HIS A 81 1.51 8.98 -9.41
C HIS A 81 0.36 9.71 -8.69
N LEU A 82 -0.47 9.00 -7.93
CA LEU A 82 -1.63 9.58 -7.25
C LEU A 82 -1.26 10.71 -6.29
N PHE A 83 -0.15 10.63 -5.55
CA PHE A 83 0.18 11.66 -4.57
C PHE A 83 1.11 12.75 -5.09
N THR A 84 2.04 12.45 -6.00
CA THR A 84 3.10 13.40 -6.39
C THR A 84 3.37 13.48 -7.90
N GLY A 85 2.94 12.50 -8.70
CA GLY A 85 3.17 12.50 -10.15
C GLY A 85 1.99 13.00 -11.00
N CYS A 86 0.79 13.03 -10.44
CA CYS A 86 -0.42 13.38 -11.15
C CYS A 86 -0.58 14.90 -11.24
N PRO A 87 -0.83 15.49 -12.42
CA PRO A 87 -1.09 16.93 -12.58
C PRO A 87 -2.18 17.48 -11.65
N PHE A 88 -3.22 16.68 -11.41
CA PHE A 88 -4.27 17.04 -10.44
C PHE A 88 -3.73 17.21 -9.01
N SER A 89 -2.85 16.32 -8.58
CA SER A 89 -2.27 16.37 -7.23
C SER A 89 -1.22 17.47 -7.13
N ASP A 90 -0.46 17.71 -8.20
CA ASP A 90 0.47 18.82 -8.31
C ASP A 90 -0.24 20.18 -8.12
N GLU A 91 -1.40 20.36 -8.76
CA GLU A 91 -2.22 21.55 -8.58
C GLU A 91 -2.64 21.75 -7.10
N ILE A 92 -3.02 20.68 -6.40
CA ILE A 92 -3.37 20.75 -4.98
C ILE A 92 -2.15 21.20 -4.15
N TRP A 93 -0.97 20.63 -4.40
CA TRP A 93 0.24 20.99 -3.66
C TRP A 93 0.67 22.42 -3.91
N SER A 94 0.53 22.92 -5.14
CA SER A 94 0.85 24.30 -5.49
C SER A 94 0.07 25.32 -4.63
N ARG A 95 -1.16 24.99 -4.25
CA ARG A 95 -2.02 25.85 -3.41
C ARG A 95 -1.62 25.86 -1.93
N ILE A 96 -0.86 24.86 -1.49
CA ILE A 96 -0.36 24.73 -0.11
C ILE A 96 1.03 25.37 0.03
N GLN A 97 1.81 25.46 -1.06
CA GLN A 97 3.18 25.99 -1.06
C GLN A 97 3.28 27.53 -0.94
N HIS A 98 2.24 28.21 -0.43
CA HIS A 98 2.22 29.66 -0.20
C HIS A 98 2.34 30.01 1.28
#